data_AF-A0A7L3JQ50-F1
#
_entry.id   AF-A0A7L3JQ50-F1
#
_cell.length_a   1.000
_cell.length_b   1.000
_cell.length_c   1.000
_cell.angle_alpha   90.00
_cell.angle_beta   90.00
_cell.angle_gamma   90.00
#
_symmetry.space_group_name_H-M   'P 1'
#
loop_
_entity.id
_entity.type
_entity.pdbx_description
1 polymer ?
#
loop_
_entity_poly.entity_id
_entity_poly.type
_entity_poly.pdbx_seq_one_letter_code
_entity_poly.pdbx_strand_id
1 'polypeptide(L)' 'PNIQSNEVILWYCQLPGRGPELLVTGHKGSKELQEPLGRLSVEADRRSSALWLAQPWRGDAAVYYCAVG' A
#
# COMPACT_ATOMS: atom_id res chain seq x y z
N PRO A 1 9.98 -15.15 1.93
CA PRO A 1 9.74 -14.68 3.33
C PRO A 1 8.26 -14.89 3.69
N ASN A 2 7.97 -15.60 4.78
CA ASN A 2 6.59 -15.86 5.22
C ASN A 2 6.26 -14.81 6.30
N ILE A 3 5.30 -13.92 6.02
CA ILE A 3 4.88 -12.87 6.94
C ILE A 3 4.27 -13.53 8.17
N GLN A 4 4.74 -13.15 9.37
CA GLN A 4 4.26 -13.75 10.62
C GLN A 4 2.78 -13.46 10.84
N SER A 5 2.12 -14.25 11.71
CA SER A 5 0.67 -14.18 11.86
C SER A 5 0.13 -12.82 12.32
N ASN A 6 0.99 -12.01 12.92
CA ASN A 6 0.65 -10.77 13.60
C ASN A 6 1.08 -9.55 12.79
N GLU A 7 1.88 -9.77 11.73
CA GLU A 7 2.46 -8.70 10.92
C GLU A 7 1.40 -8.11 9.96
N VAL A 8 1.56 -6.83 9.68
CA VAL A 8 0.70 -6.03 8.80
C VAL A 8 1.44 -5.60 7.56
N ILE A 9 0.72 -5.55 6.43
CA ILE A 9 1.22 -4.90 5.23
C ILE A 9 1.03 -3.39 5.40
N LEU A 10 2.11 -2.65 5.20
CA LEU A 10 2.10 -1.19 5.15
C LEU A 10 2.48 -0.73 3.74
N TRP A 11 1.73 0.22 3.22
CA TRP A 11 2.06 0.94 2.01
C TRP A 11 2.34 2.39 2.34
N TYR A 12 3.44 2.91 1.79
CA TYR A 12 3.84 4.31 1.93
C TYR A 12 3.89 4.99 0.57
N CYS A 13 3.61 6.29 0.57
CA CYS A 13 3.78 7.17 -0.57
C CYS A 13 4.83 8.23 -0.22
N GLN A 14 5.79 8.45 -1.10
CA GLN A 14 6.80 9.50 -0.95
C GLN A 14 6.74 10.46 -2.14
N LEU A 15 6.23 11.66 -1.89
CA LEU A 15 6.26 12.77 -2.83
C LEU A 15 7.69 13.37 -2.92
N PRO A 16 8.07 13.97 -4.06
CA PRO A 16 9.36 14.63 -4.20
C PRO A 16 9.62 15.66 -3.08
N GLY A 17 10.79 15.59 -2.46
CA GLY A 17 11.19 16.51 -1.37
C GLY A 17 10.53 16.25 -0.01
N ARG A 18 9.75 15.17 0.13
CA ARG A 18 9.13 14.75 1.40
C ARG A 18 9.67 13.40 1.88
N GLY A 19 9.44 13.10 3.16
CA GLY A 19 9.63 11.74 3.69
C GLY A 19 8.50 10.80 3.27
N PRO A 20 8.65 9.47 3.43
CA PRO A 20 7.57 8.52 3.21
C PRO A 20 6.41 8.75 4.19
N GLU A 21 5.20 8.91 3.65
CA GLU A 21 3.96 9.06 4.41
C GLU A 21 3.16 7.74 4.34
N LEU A 22 2.61 7.30 5.48
CA LEU A 22 1.81 6.08 5.54
C LEU A 22 0.52 6.28 4.75
N LEU A 23 0.33 5.46 3.71
CA LEU A 23 -0.82 5.54 2.83
C LEU A 23 -1.96 4.63 3.33
N VAL A 24 -1.66 3.36 3.55
CA VAL A 24 -2.66 2.38 3.97
C VAL A 24 -2.01 1.18 4.64
N THR A 25 -2.71 0.62 5.62
CA THR A 25 -2.38 -0.67 6.24
C THR A 25 -3.45 -1.70 5.94
N GLY A 26 -3.04 -2.97 5.86
CA GLY A 26 -3.94 -4.10 5.65
C GLY A 26 -3.38 -5.41 6.17
N HIS A 27 -4.26 -6.27 6.67
CA HIS A 27 -3.90 -7.63 7.11
C HIS A 27 -4.14 -8.67 6.01
N LYS A 28 -5.33 -8.69 5.42
CA LYS A 28 -5.73 -9.59 4.33
C LYS A 28 -6.95 -9.03 3.60
N GLY A 29 -7.19 -9.47 2.37
CA GLY A 29 -8.34 -9.03 1.57
C GLY A 29 -8.12 -7.66 0.94
N SER A 30 -9.21 -6.98 0.61
CA SER A 30 -9.17 -5.68 -0.07
C SER A 30 -9.62 -4.53 0.82
N LYS A 31 -8.97 -3.38 0.68
CA LYS A 31 -9.35 -2.11 1.32
C LYS A 31 -9.33 -0.98 0.30
N GLU A 32 -10.43 -0.25 0.19
CA GLU A 32 -10.51 0.92 -0.68
C GLU A 32 -9.69 2.10 -0.14
N LEU A 33 -9.09 2.86 -1.04
CA LEU A 33 -8.43 4.13 -0.77
C LEU A 33 -9.23 5.24 -1.47
N GLN A 34 -9.44 6.34 -0.76
CA GLN A 34 -10.13 7.51 -1.30
C GLN A 34 -9.14 8.49 -1.95
N GLU A 35 -7.95 8.66 -1.37
CA GLU A 35 -6.91 9.56 -1.87
C GLU A 35 -5.52 8.89 -1.71
N PRO A 36 -4.85 8.50 -2.81
CA PRO A 36 -5.36 8.48 -4.18
C PRO A 36 -6.46 7.42 -4.32
N LEU A 37 -7.38 7.63 -5.27
CA LEU A 37 -8.47 6.70 -5.52
C LEU A 37 -7.90 5.35 -5.96
N GLY A 38 -8.21 4.30 -5.21
CA GLY A 38 -7.55 3.02 -5.42
C GLY A 38 -7.97 1.94 -4.44
N ARG A 39 -7.20 0.86 -4.42
CA ARG A 39 -7.45 -0.29 -3.55
C ARG A 39 -6.16 -0.99 -3.17
N LEU A 40 -5.99 -1.29 -1.89
CA LEU A 40 -5.03 -2.27 -1.42
C LEU A 40 -5.65 -3.66 -1.53
N SER A 41 -4.92 -4.62 -2.10
CA SER A 41 -5.25 -6.05 -2.03
C SER A 41 -4.11 -6.80 -1.38
N VAL A 42 -4.41 -7.63 -0.38
CA VAL A 42 -3.44 -8.49 0.30
C VAL A 42 -3.93 -9.94 0.17
N GLU A 43 -3.08 -10.81 -0.38
CA GLU A 43 -3.42 -12.22 -0.54
C GLU A 43 -3.69 -12.90 0.81
N ALA A 44 -4.51 -13.96 0.79
CA ALA A 44 -4.91 -14.66 2.00
C ALA A 44 -3.71 -15.28 2.74
N ASP A 45 -2.67 -15.70 2.00
CA ASP A 45 -1.43 -16.23 2.55
C ASP A 45 -0.45 -15.14 3.00
N ARG A 46 -0.77 -13.87 2.71
CA ARG A 46 0.02 -12.67 3.01
C ARG A 46 1.45 -12.73 2.48
N ARG A 47 1.68 -13.37 1.33
CA ARG A 47 2.99 -13.35 0.68
C ARG A 47 3.11 -12.25 -0.36
N SER A 48 1.98 -11.73 -0.80
CA SER A 48 1.91 -10.66 -1.77
C SER A 48 0.89 -9.59 -1.33
N SER A 49 1.14 -8.38 -1.82
CA SER A 49 0.16 -7.32 -1.80
C SER A 49 0.29 -6.49 -3.07
N ALA A 50 -0.82 -5.89 -3.48
CA ALA A 50 -0.88 -5.02 -4.64
C ALA A 50 -1.63 -3.74 -4.27
N LEU A 51 -1.04 -2.60 -4.61
CA LEU A 51 -1.70 -1.31 -4.58
C LEU A 51 -2.20 -0.98 -5.98
N TRP A 52 -3.51 -0.82 -6.11
CA TRP A 52 -4.18 -0.44 -7.35
C TRP A 52 -4.53 1.04 -7.28
N LEU A 53 -4.20 1.80 -8.33
CA LEU A 53 -4.62 3.19 -8.50
C LEU A 53 -5.68 3.23 -9.60
N ALA A 54 -6.90 3.65 -9.27
CA ALA A 54 -8.05 3.57 -10.18
C ALA A 54 -8.03 4.66 -11.27
N GLN A 55 -7.42 5.81 -10.98
CA GLN A 55 -7.33 6.94 -11.90
C GLN A 55 -6.00 7.69 -11.72
N PRO A 56 -4.86 7.10 -12.15
CA PRO A 56 -3.57 7.73 -11.98
C PRO A 56 -3.50 9.03 -12.78
N TRP A 57 -3.27 10.13 -12.06
CA TRP A 57 -3.02 11.45 -12.64
C TRP A 57 -1.59 11.91 -12.34
N ARG A 58 -1.16 13.02 -12.96
CA ARG A 58 0.19 13.58 -12.74
C ARG A 58 0.52 13.87 -11.27
N GLY A 59 -0.51 14.08 -10.43
CA GLY A 59 -0.35 14.30 -9.00
C GLY A 59 0.08 13.05 -8.20
N ASP A 60 -0.10 11.85 -8.76
CA ASP A 60 0.27 10.59 -8.11
C ASP A 60 1.71 10.17 -8.40
N ALA A 61 2.50 11.01 -9.10
CA ALA A 61 3.90 10.75 -9.38
C ALA A 61 4.71 10.77 -8.07
N ALA A 62 4.98 9.58 -7.54
CA ALA A 62 5.62 9.37 -6.25
C ALA A 62 6.42 8.06 -6.25
N VAL A 63 7.23 7.86 -5.20
CA VAL A 63 7.80 6.55 -4.91
C VAL A 63 6.87 5.83 -3.93
N TYR A 64 6.44 4.63 -4.28
CA TYR A 64 5.59 3.78 -3.44
C TYR A 64 6.42 2.66 -2.82
N TYR A 65 6.34 2.52 -1.51
CA TYR A 65 7.03 1.47 -0.77
C TYR A 65 6.03 0.52 -0.14
N CYS A 66 6.31 -0.78 -0.22
CA CYS A 66 5.65 -1.78 0.61
C CYS A 66 6.60 -2.21 1.73
N ALA A 67 6.04 -2.41 2.92
CA ALA A 67 6.76 -2.88 4.09
C ALA A 67 5.90 -3.86 4.89
N VAL A 68 6.57 -4.60 5.77
CA VAL A 68 5.96 -5.54 6.71
C VAL A 68 6.40 -5.11 8.10
N GLY A 69 5.47 -5.02 9.04
CA GLY A 69 5.73 -4.58 10.42
C GLY A 69 4.93 -5.37 11.43
#